data_AF-A0A941NYQ1-F1
#
_entry.id   AF-A0A941NYQ1-F1
#
_cell.length_a   1.000
_cell.length_b   1.000
_cell.length_c   1.000
_cell.angle_alpha   90.00
_cell.angle_beta   90.00
_cell.angle_gamma   90.00
#
_symmetry.space_group_name_H-M   'P 1'
#
loop_
_entity.id
_entity.type
_entity.pdbx_description
1 polymer ?
#
loop_
_entity_poly.entity_id
_entity_poly.type
_entity_poly.pdbx_seq_one_letter_code
_entity_poly.pdbx_strand_id
1 'polypeptide(L)'
;SIGRIVLDASFSPVKRVSYTVESARVEQRTDLDKLVVEIETNGAISAEDAVRSSAKILVEQLAVFAQLEGGELAAFDTPTPRSSQQFDPILLRPVDELELTVRSANCLKAENIYYIGDLIQRTENELLKTPNLGRKSLNEIKEVLASRGLTLGMKLESWPPAGLDKR
;
A
#
# COMPACT_ATOMS: atom_id res chain seq x y z
N SER A 1 -10.43 -1.61 -59.89
CA SER A 1 -10.98 -1.10 -58.62
C SER A 1 -10.74 0.40 -58.57
N ILE A 2 -11.76 1.20 -58.89
CA ILE A 2 -11.70 2.67 -58.89
C ILE A 2 -12.68 3.10 -57.79
N GLY A 3 -12.25 3.91 -56.83
CA GLY A 3 -13.10 4.36 -55.71
C GLY A 3 -12.58 4.08 -54.30
N ARG A 4 -11.25 4.14 -54.07
CA ARG A 4 -10.70 4.15 -52.71
C ARG A 4 -9.87 5.42 -52.52
N ILE A 5 -10.25 6.23 -51.55
CA ILE A 5 -9.48 7.40 -51.10
C ILE A 5 -8.76 6.96 -49.83
N VAL A 6 -7.44 6.93 -49.89
CA VAL A 6 -6.61 6.65 -48.71
C VAL A 6 -6.42 7.97 -47.98
N LEU A 7 -6.69 7.94 -46.68
CA LEU A 7 -6.43 9.04 -45.76
C LEU A 7 -5.38 8.59 -44.77
N ASP A 8 -4.61 9.55 -44.28
CA ASP A 8 -3.61 9.29 -43.25
C ASP A 8 -4.30 9.00 -41.92
N ALA A 9 -3.82 7.97 -41.23
CA ALA A 9 -4.31 7.61 -39.92
C ALA A 9 -3.47 8.31 -38.85
N SER A 10 -4.14 8.99 -37.91
CA SER A 10 -3.51 9.53 -36.71
C SER A 10 -3.74 8.58 -35.54
N PHE A 11 -2.67 7.92 -35.10
CA PHE A 11 -2.68 6.98 -33.97
C PHE A 11 -2.18 7.63 -32.67
N SER A 12 -2.43 8.93 -32.48
CA SER A 12 -2.07 9.61 -31.23
C SER A 12 -3.30 9.75 -30.33
N PRO A 13 -3.39 8.96 -29.24
CA PRO A 13 -4.48 9.10 -28.29
C PRO A 13 -4.32 10.33 -27.38
N VAL A 14 -3.12 10.89 -27.27
CA VAL A 14 -2.82 12.11 -26.50
C VAL A 14 -2.80 13.31 -27.45
N LYS A 15 -3.53 14.37 -27.10
CA LYS A 15 -3.64 15.61 -27.87
C LYS A 15 -2.68 16.70 -27.37
N ARG A 16 -2.57 16.84 -26.05
CA ARG A 16 -1.77 17.90 -25.43
C ARG A 16 -1.24 17.46 -24.06
N VAL A 17 -0.02 17.89 -23.75
CA VAL A 17 0.62 17.69 -22.45
C VAL A 17 1.25 19.01 -22.01
N SER A 18 0.97 19.44 -20.79
CA SER A 18 1.63 20.56 -20.10
C SER A 18 2.18 20.07 -18.77
N TYR A 19 3.32 20.61 -18.33
CA TYR A 19 3.87 20.32 -17.01
C TYR A 19 4.39 21.59 -16.34
N THR A 20 4.29 21.63 -15.02
CA THR A 20 4.84 22.70 -14.18
C THR A 20 5.51 22.10 -12.96
N VAL A 21 6.68 22.63 -12.59
CA VAL A 21 7.43 22.22 -11.41
C VAL A 21 7.32 23.33 -10.36
N GLU A 22 6.86 22.96 -9.17
CA GLU A 22 6.67 23.86 -8.03
C GLU A 22 7.54 23.37 -6.87
N SER A 23 8.10 24.26 -6.05
CA SER A 23 8.79 23.84 -4.83
C SER A 23 7.80 23.34 -3.79
N ALA A 24 8.07 22.18 -3.21
CA ALA A 24 7.25 21.54 -2.21
C ALA A 24 7.96 21.51 -0.86
N ARG A 25 7.29 21.99 0.19
CA ARG A 25 7.73 21.78 1.57
C ARG A 25 6.99 20.59 2.15
N VAL A 26 7.72 19.53 2.49
CA VAL A 26 7.18 18.36 3.18
C VAL A 26 7.79 18.32 4.57
N GLU A 27 6.97 18.65 5.56
CA GLU A 27 7.36 18.74 6.97
C GLU A 27 8.56 19.68 7.21
N GLN A 28 9.71 19.13 7.57
CA GLN A 28 10.96 19.84 7.83
C GLN A 28 11.89 19.89 6.61
N ARG A 29 11.55 19.19 5.51
CA ARG A 29 12.33 19.19 4.27
C ARG A 29 11.76 20.22 3.28
N THR A 30 12.65 21.02 2.71
CA THR A 30 12.31 22.16 1.82
C THR A 30 12.91 22.02 0.42
N ASP A 31 13.61 20.92 0.17
CA ASP A 31 14.38 20.60 -1.02
C ASP A 31 13.64 19.65 -1.98
N LEU A 32 12.32 19.54 -1.84
CA LEU A 32 11.49 18.69 -2.71
C LEU A 32 10.81 19.51 -3.78
N ASP A 33 10.63 18.88 -4.94
CA ASP A 33 9.89 19.43 -6.06
C ASP A 33 8.57 18.68 -6.25
N LYS A 34 7.50 19.44 -6.52
CA LYS A 34 6.19 18.93 -6.93
C LYS A 34 6.03 19.14 -8.42
N LEU A 35 5.85 18.04 -9.14
CA LEU A 35 5.54 18.03 -10.56
C LEU A 35 4.02 17.94 -10.76
N VAL A 36 3.44 18.89 -11.46
CA VAL A 36 2.04 18.86 -11.91
C VAL A 36 2.04 18.66 -13.42
N VAL A 37 1.36 17.60 -13.89
CA VAL A 37 1.25 17.27 -15.32
C VAL A 37 -0.23 17.28 -15.70
N GLU A 38 -0.57 18.05 -16.72
CA GLU A 38 -1.89 18.12 -17.32
C GLU A 38 -1.85 17.41 -18.68
N ILE A 39 -2.73 16.43 -18.86
CA ILE A 39 -2.77 15.57 -20.05
C ILE A 39 -4.17 15.58 -20.63
N GLU A 40 -4.26 15.91 -21.92
CA GLU A 40 -5.50 15.91 -22.67
C GLU A 40 -5.49 14.72 -23.64
N THR A 41 -6.38 13.75 -23.43
CA THR A 41 -6.53 12.58 -24.30
C THR A 41 -7.80 12.65 -25.14
N ASN A 42 -7.87 11.86 -26.21
CA ASN A 42 -9.05 11.74 -27.07
C ASN A 42 -10.08 10.72 -26.53
N GLY A 43 -9.88 10.18 -25.33
CA GLY A 43 -10.74 9.18 -24.70
C GLY A 43 -10.43 7.71 -25.05
N ALA A 44 -9.52 7.43 -25.98
CA ALA A 44 -9.11 6.06 -26.29
C ALA A 44 -8.25 5.42 -25.18
N ILE A 45 -7.57 6.24 -24.38
CA ILE A 45 -6.79 5.85 -23.22
C ILE A 45 -7.02 6.86 -22.08
N SER A 46 -6.99 6.38 -20.83
CA SER A 46 -7.00 7.25 -19.66
C SER A 46 -5.65 7.98 -19.54
N ALA A 47 -5.65 9.17 -18.92
CA ALA A 47 -4.40 9.91 -18.69
C ALA A 47 -3.43 9.11 -17.81
N GLU A 48 -3.93 8.39 -16.81
CA GLU A 48 -3.13 7.54 -15.92
C GLU A 48 -2.46 6.40 -16.70
N ASP A 49 -3.22 5.67 -17.51
CA ASP A 49 -2.67 4.57 -18.30
C ASP A 49 -1.68 5.06 -19.35
N ALA A 50 -1.91 6.24 -19.95
CA ALA A 50 -0.96 6.87 -20.86
C ALA A 50 0.39 7.17 -20.18
N VAL A 51 0.36 7.69 -18.95
CA VAL A 51 1.58 7.93 -18.16
C VAL A 51 2.27 6.60 -17.84
N ARG A 52 1.52 5.58 -17.39
CA ARG A 52 2.08 4.25 -17.10
C ARG A 52 2.78 3.64 -18.31
N SER A 53 2.12 3.67 -19.47
CA SER A 53 2.70 3.18 -20.72
C SER A 53 3.96 3.98 -21.11
N SER A 54 3.93 5.31 -20.98
CA SER A 54 5.10 6.15 -21.28
C SER A 54 6.29 5.85 -20.38
N ALA A 55 6.06 5.64 -19.08
CA ALA A 55 7.10 5.30 -18.12
C ALA A 55 7.71 3.93 -18.42
N LYS A 56 6.89 2.94 -18.76
CA LYS A 56 7.36 1.61 -19.18
C LYS A 56 8.28 1.71 -20.41
N ILE A 57 7.84 2.41 -21.46
CA ILE A 57 8.64 2.61 -22.67
C ILE A 57 9.98 3.30 -22.31
N LEU A 58 9.94 4.34 -21.48
CA LEU A 58 11.14 5.06 -21.07
C LEU A 58 12.14 4.15 -20.35
N VAL A 59 11.67 3.34 -19.41
CA VAL A 59 12.50 2.39 -18.65
C VAL A 59 13.08 1.32 -19.58
N GLU A 60 12.29 0.77 -20.50
CA GLU A 60 12.76 -0.19 -21.50
C GLU A 60 13.87 0.39 -22.39
N GLN A 61 13.72 1.65 -22.83
CA GLN A 61 14.75 2.33 -23.62
C GLN A 61 16.02 2.61 -22.81
N LEU A 62 15.90 2.96 -21.53
CA LEU A 62 17.03 3.20 -20.63
C LEU A 62 17.76 1.91 -20.24
N ALA A 63 17.06 0.77 -20.19
CA ALA A 63 17.64 -0.52 -19.82
C ALA A 63 18.80 -0.94 -20.74
N VAL A 64 18.73 -0.57 -22.03
CA VAL A 64 19.80 -0.81 -23.00
C VAL A 64 21.11 -0.15 -22.59
N PHE A 65 21.04 1.03 -21.96
CA PHE A 65 22.21 1.77 -21.49
C PHE A 65 22.68 1.32 -20.10
N ALA A 66 21.76 0.80 -19.30
CA ALA A 66 22.04 0.39 -17.92
C ALA A 66 22.70 -0.99 -17.78
N GLN A 67 22.87 -1.76 -18.87
CA GLN A 67 23.35 -3.16 -18.81
C GLN A 67 22.57 -4.02 -17.80
N LEU A 68 21.30 -3.68 -17.56
CA LEU A 68 20.38 -4.48 -16.76
C LEU A 68 20.01 -5.72 -17.57
N GLU A 69 20.72 -6.82 -17.34
CA GLU A 69 20.38 -8.14 -17.84
C GLU A 69 18.96 -8.52 -17.34
N GLY A 70 17.94 -8.19 -18.14
CA GLY A 70 16.69 -8.93 -18.36
C GLY A 70 15.77 -9.30 -17.18
N GLY A 71 16.14 -9.06 -15.92
CA GLY A 71 15.45 -9.64 -14.76
C GLY A 71 14.41 -8.73 -14.11
N GLU A 72 14.68 -7.42 -14.01
CA GLU A 72 13.85 -6.51 -13.18
C GLU A 72 12.71 -5.84 -13.95
N LEU A 73 12.75 -5.87 -15.29
CA LEU A 73 11.74 -5.23 -16.15
C LEU A 73 10.39 -5.97 -16.15
N ALA A 74 10.39 -7.28 -15.84
CA ALA A 74 9.18 -8.09 -15.79
C ALA A 74 8.24 -7.72 -14.62
N ALA A 75 8.72 -6.96 -13.64
CA ALA A 75 7.92 -6.47 -12.51
C ALA A 75 6.94 -5.33 -12.90
N PHE A 76 7.09 -4.72 -14.07
CA PHE A 76 6.20 -3.66 -14.55
C PHE A 76 5.00 -4.18 -15.35
N ASP A 77 5.05 -5.42 -15.82
CA ASP A 77 4.01 -6.03 -16.66
C ASP A 77 3.02 -6.90 -15.89
N THR A 78 3.33 -7.24 -14.65
CA THR A 78 2.29 -7.73 -13.76
C THR A 78 1.37 -6.55 -13.47
N PRO A 79 0.06 -6.64 -13.79
CA PRO A 79 -0.88 -5.78 -13.09
C PRO A 79 -0.62 -6.10 -11.63
N THR A 80 -0.05 -5.16 -10.89
CA THR A 80 -0.10 -5.22 -9.43
C THR A 80 -1.57 -5.48 -9.19
N PRO A 81 -1.98 -6.64 -8.64
CA PRO A 81 -3.35 -6.77 -8.22
C PRO A 81 -3.54 -5.53 -7.36
N ARG A 82 -4.57 -4.74 -7.65
CA ARG A 82 -5.16 -3.91 -6.60
C ARG A 82 -5.68 -4.89 -5.56
N SER A 83 -4.80 -5.61 -4.88
CA SER A 83 -5.04 -6.08 -3.54
C SER A 83 -5.16 -4.79 -2.76
N SER A 84 -6.38 -4.29 -2.80
CA SER A 84 -7.07 -3.63 -1.71
C SER A 84 -7.04 -4.53 -0.46
N GLN A 85 -5.85 -4.97 -0.05
CA GLN A 85 -5.55 -5.12 1.35
C GLN A 85 -4.97 -3.77 1.77
N GLN A 86 -5.80 -2.73 1.62
CA GLN A 86 -5.80 -1.66 2.60
C GLN A 86 -6.12 -2.38 3.90
N PHE A 87 -5.10 -2.91 4.58
CA PHE A 87 -5.26 -3.23 5.99
C PHE A 87 -5.78 -1.93 6.61
N ASP A 88 -6.91 -2.02 7.32
CA ASP A 88 -7.44 -0.85 7.99
C ASP A 88 -6.28 -0.18 8.73
N PRO A 89 -6.10 1.15 8.63
CA PRO A 89 -4.97 1.86 9.24
C PRO A 89 -4.88 1.66 10.75
N ILE A 90 -5.90 1.06 11.36
CA ILE A 90 -5.94 0.61 12.74
C ILE A 90 -5.09 -0.64 13.00
N LEU A 91 -4.95 -1.56 12.05
CA LEU A 91 -4.23 -2.82 12.20
C LEU A 91 -2.72 -2.61 12.32
N LEU A 92 -2.22 -1.57 11.66
CA LEU A 92 -0.82 -1.14 11.68
C LEU A 92 -0.45 -0.35 12.95
N ARG A 93 -1.41 -0.01 13.80
CA ARG A 93 -1.11 0.71 15.04
C ARG A 93 -0.45 -0.23 16.06
N PRO A 94 0.49 0.29 16.86
CA PRO A 94 1.06 -0.48 17.95
C PRO A 94 0.01 -0.70 19.04
N VAL A 95 0.14 -1.82 19.75
CA VAL A 95 -0.73 -2.17 20.88
C VAL A 95 -0.65 -1.14 22.02
N ASP A 96 0.44 -0.38 22.11
CA ASP A 96 0.60 0.70 23.10
C ASP A 96 -0.42 1.84 22.92
N GLU A 97 -0.96 2.03 21.71
CA GLU A 97 -1.99 3.04 21.44
C GLU A 97 -3.41 2.60 21.82
N LEU A 98 -3.62 1.33 22.18
CA LEU A 98 -4.93 0.81 22.56
C LEU A 98 -5.38 1.23 23.97
N GLU A 99 -4.65 2.11 24.67
CA GLU A 99 -4.96 2.56 26.04
C GLU A 99 -5.27 1.40 27.02
N LEU A 100 -4.65 0.23 26.79
CA LEU A 100 -4.79 -0.93 27.67
C LEU A 100 -4.09 -0.68 29.00
N THR A 101 -4.53 -1.37 30.06
CA THR A 101 -3.80 -1.38 31.32
C THR A 101 -2.35 -1.81 31.11
N VAL A 102 -1.46 -1.22 31.90
CA VAL A 102 -0.01 -1.52 31.89
C VAL A 102 0.28 -3.02 31.97
N ARG A 103 -0.58 -3.78 32.68
CA ARG A 103 -0.49 -5.24 32.75
C ARG A 103 -0.77 -5.89 31.40
N SER A 104 -1.87 -5.55 30.75
CA SER A 104 -2.29 -6.12 29.47
C SER A 104 -1.29 -5.80 28.35
N ALA A 105 -0.80 -4.55 28.28
CA ALA A 105 0.22 -4.14 27.30
C ALA A 105 1.55 -4.90 27.49
N ASN A 106 2.03 -5.04 28.74
CA ASN A 106 3.27 -5.78 29.01
C ASN A 106 3.15 -7.29 28.75
N CYS A 107 1.97 -7.88 28.99
CA CYS A 107 1.73 -9.29 28.66
C CYS A 107 1.76 -9.53 27.15
N LEU A 108 1.19 -8.63 26.36
CA LEU A 108 1.17 -8.73 24.90
C LEU A 108 2.58 -8.58 24.31
N LYS A 109 3.38 -7.64 24.83
CA LYS A 109 4.79 -7.48 24.46
C LYS A 109 5.64 -8.71 24.80
N ALA A 110 5.41 -9.34 25.94
CA ALA A 110 6.14 -10.55 26.34
C ALA A 110 5.90 -11.74 25.38
N GLU A 111 4.74 -11.78 24.72
CA GLU A 111 4.39 -12.79 23.70
C GLU A 111 4.74 -12.36 22.26
N ASN A 112 5.54 -11.30 22.09
CA ASN A 112 5.92 -10.74 20.79
C ASN A 112 4.71 -10.23 19.96
N ILE A 113 3.66 -9.72 20.60
CA ILE A 113 2.50 -9.10 19.95
C ILE A 113 2.67 -7.58 20.04
N TYR A 114 3.07 -6.96 18.92
CA TYR A 114 3.38 -5.53 18.88
C TYR A 114 2.29 -4.70 18.20
N TYR A 115 1.56 -5.29 17.25
CA TYR A 115 0.55 -4.60 16.45
C TYR A 115 -0.86 -5.11 16.71
N ILE A 116 -1.87 -4.27 16.46
CA ILE A 116 -3.28 -4.67 16.55
C ILE A 116 -3.59 -5.82 15.58
N GLY A 117 -2.96 -5.82 14.39
CA GLY A 117 -3.07 -6.91 13.42
C GLY A 117 -2.58 -8.27 13.95
N ASP A 118 -1.54 -8.29 14.79
CA ASP A 118 -1.04 -9.52 15.42
C ASP A 118 -2.02 -10.00 16.50
N LEU A 119 -2.64 -9.08 17.23
CA LEU A 119 -3.57 -9.37 18.32
C LEU A 119 -4.87 -10.00 17.81
N ILE A 120 -5.45 -9.48 16.72
CA ILE A 120 -6.74 -9.97 16.20
C ILE A 120 -6.66 -11.36 15.59
N GLN A 121 -5.46 -11.80 15.18
CA GLN A 121 -5.23 -13.16 14.68
C GLN A 121 -5.18 -14.21 15.78
N ARG A 122 -4.96 -13.79 17.03
CA ARG A 122 -4.93 -14.69 18.18
C ARG A 122 -6.34 -14.98 18.65
N THR A 123 -6.55 -16.25 18.99
CA THR A 123 -7.81 -16.70 19.59
C THR A 123 -7.82 -16.43 21.08
N GLU A 124 -9.02 -16.28 21.66
CA GLU A 124 -9.18 -16.06 23.11
C GLU A 124 -8.53 -17.17 23.95
N ASN A 125 -8.53 -18.40 23.42
CA ASN A 125 -7.98 -19.57 24.07
C ASN A 125 -6.44 -19.60 24.04
N GLU A 126 -5.82 -18.97 23.05
CA GLU A 126 -4.38 -18.77 23.01
C GLU A 126 -3.95 -17.68 23.99
N LEU A 127 -4.69 -16.57 24.04
CA LEU A 127 -4.43 -15.48 24.98
C LEU A 127 -4.58 -15.93 26.44
N LEU A 128 -5.52 -16.83 26.75
CA LEU A 128 -5.68 -17.36 28.11
C LEU A 128 -4.54 -18.31 28.54
N LYS A 129 -3.79 -18.86 27.59
CA LYS A 129 -2.62 -19.72 27.87
C LYS A 129 -1.35 -18.91 28.15
N THR A 130 -1.33 -17.63 27.78
CA THR A 130 -0.22 -16.72 28.02
C THR A 130 0.01 -16.52 29.53
N PRO A 131 1.25 -16.68 30.02
CA PRO A 131 1.57 -16.41 31.42
C PRO A 131 1.28 -14.94 31.74
N ASN A 132 0.55 -14.71 32.84
CA ASN A 132 0.15 -13.40 33.37
C ASN A 132 -1.06 -12.70 32.70
N LEU A 133 -1.70 -13.29 31.69
CA LEU A 133 -2.97 -12.78 31.15
C LEU A 133 -4.18 -13.37 31.91
N GLY A 134 -4.81 -12.55 32.76
CA GLY A 134 -5.98 -12.97 33.54
C GLY A 134 -7.31 -12.71 32.83
N ARG A 135 -8.40 -13.30 33.36
CA ARG A 135 -9.79 -13.08 32.87
C ARG A 135 -10.17 -11.60 32.80
N LYS A 136 -9.64 -10.77 33.70
CA LYS A 136 -9.87 -9.31 33.73
C LYS A 136 -9.21 -8.60 32.54
N SER A 137 -7.96 -8.96 32.21
CA SER A 137 -7.23 -8.43 31.05
C SER A 137 -7.83 -8.89 29.72
N LEU A 138 -8.35 -10.12 29.66
CA LEU A 138 -9.04 -10.62 28.47
C LEU A 138 -10.32 -9.83 28.16
N ASN A 139 -11.15 -9.54 29.19
CA ASN A 139 -12.35 -8.73 29.00
C ASN A 139 -12.03 -7.30 28.57
N GLU A 140 -10.98 -6.72 29.14
CA GLU A 140 -10.49 -5.39 28.76
C GLU A 140 -10.08 -5.35 27.27
N ILE A 141 -9.29 -6.33 26.81
CA ILE A 141 -8.90 -6.42 25.40
C ILE A 141 -10.13 -6.54 24.49
N LYS A 142 -11.12 -7.35 24.86
CA LYS A 142 -12.37 -7.50 24.10
C LYS A 142 -13.17 -6.21 24.02
N GLU A 143 -13.29 -5.49 25.12
CA GLU A 143 -14.06 -4.24 25.20
C GLU A 143 -13.41 -3.15 24.34
N VAL A 144 -12.08 -3.02 24.41
CA VAL A 144 -11.34 -2.07 23.59
C VAL A 144 -11.37 -2.45 22.10
N LEU A 145 -11.21 -3.72 21.74
CA LEU A 145 -11.35 -4.17 20.36
C LEU A 145 -12.77 -3.93 19.83
N ALA A 146 -13.80 -4.22 20.64
CA ALA A 146 -15.20 -3.99 20.29
C ALA A 146 -15.51 -2.50 20.09
N SER A 147 -14.93 -1.60 20.91
CA SER A 147 -15.07 -0.14 20.72
C SER A 147 -14.54 0.36 19.38
N ARG A 148 -13.62 -0.41 18.77
CA ARG A 148 -12.98 -0.13 17.48
C ARG A 148 -13.54 -0.99 16.34
N GLY A 149 -14.60 -1.76 16.60
CA GLY A 149 -15.25 -2.63 15.61
C GLY A 149 -14.48 -3.89 15.24
N LEU A 150 -13.47 -4.29 16.02
CA LEU A 150 -12.61 -5.45 15.76
C LEU A 150 -12.98 -6.63 16.67
N THR A 151 -12.78 -7.85 16.19
CA THR A 151 -13.00 -9.08 16.96
C THR A 151 -11.75 -9.98 16.97
N LEU A 152 -11.63 -10.81 18.01
CA LEU A 152 -10.55 -11.78 18.13
C LEU A 152 -10.81 -13.00 17.24
N GLY A 153 -9.75 -13.56 16.64
CA GLY A 153 -9.82 -14.74 15.77
C GLY A 153 -10.06 -14.43 14.29
N MET A 154 -9.89 -13.17 13.86
CA MET A 154 -9.94 -12.79 12.45
C MET A 154 -8.63 -13.21 11.76
N LYS A 155 -8.71 -14.03 10.71
CA LYS A 155 -7.55 -14.39 9.89
C LYS A 155 -7.32 -13.33 8.83
N LEU A 156 -6.20 -12.60 8.95
CA LEU A 156 -5.74 -11.69 7.91
C LEU A 156 -4.89 -12.48 6.90
N GLU A 157 -5.29 -12.46 5.64
CA GLU A 157 -4.48 -12.99 4.55
C GLU A 157 -3.40 -11.94 4.22
N SER A 158 -2.13 -12.35 4.08
CA SER A 158 -0.97 -11.47 3.80
C SER A 158 -0.43 -10.59 4.95
N TRP A 159 -0.68 -10.95 6.22
CA TRP A 159 -0.07 -10.30 7.38
C TRP A 159 1.10 -11.15 7.93
N PRO A 160 2.28 -10.59 8.27
CA PRO A 160 2.67 -9.18 8.24
C PRO A 160 3.17 -8.70 6.86
N PRO A 161 2.87 -7.44 6.44
CA PRO A 161 3.46 -6.87 5.23
C PRO A 161 5.00 -6.87 5.26
N ALA A 162 5.61 -7.22 4.12
CA ALA A 162 7.06 -7.18 3.94
C ALA A 162 7.56 -5.74 4.12
N GLY A 163 8.18 -5.45 5.28
CA GLY A 163 8.65 -4.11 5.66
C GLY A 163 8.27 -3.66 7.07
N LEU A 164 7.46 -4.41 7.82
CA LEU A 164 7.27 -4.16 9.26
C LEU A 164 8.50 -4.62 10.04
N ASP A 165 9.36 -3.67 10.38
CA ASP A 165 10.45 -3.89 11.32
C ASP A 165 9.87 -4.38 12.67
N LYS A 166 10.29 -5.59 13.04
CA LYS A 166 10.13 -6.11 14.40
C LYS A 166 11.12 -5.36 15.29
N ARG A 167 10.69 -4.23 15.83
CA ARG A 167 11.48 -3.48 16.82
C ARG A 167 11.36 -4.09 18.21
#